data_AF-A0A7K5I9L6-F1
#
_entry.id   AF-A0A7K5I9L6-F1
#
_cell.length_a   1.000
_cell.length_b   1.000
_cell.length_c   1.000
_cell.angle_alpha   90.00
_cell.angle_beta   90.00
_cell.angle_gamma   90.00
#
_symmetry.space_group_name_H-M   'P 1'
#
loop_
_entity.id
_entity.type
_entity.pdbx_description
1 polymer ?
#
loop_
_entity_poly.entity_id
_entity_poly.type
_entity_poly.pdbx_seq_one_letter_code
_entity_poly.pdbx_strand_id
1 'polypeptide(L)'
;MSFRSMFQDVREAMDHVHLLGCLKEKTLENLEKYVVKDPRVPLLLSRMKEVGKVFLATNSDYNYTDAIMTYLFDFSDGDTPETPQRPWRSYFDLIVVDTRKPLFFAEGTVLRQVNTDTGKLRIGTYTGPLQHCAVYSGGG
;
A
#
# COMPACT_ATOMS: atom_id res chain seq x y z
N MET A 1 14.24 0.22 -36.57
CA MET A 1 13.48 0.46 -35.33
C MET A 1 12.03 0.68 -35.72
N SER A 2 11.08 -0.12 -35.23
CA SER A 2 9.65 0.04 -35.56
C SER A 2 8.94 0.81 -34.45
N PHE A 3 7.77 1.41 -34.72
CA PHE A 3 6.97 2.05 -33.67
C PHE A 3 6.62 1.08 -32.53
N ARG A 4 6.41 -0.20 -32.86
CA ARG A 4 6.16 -1.25 -31.87
C ARG A 4 7.37 -1.50 -30.98
N SER A 5 8.58 -1.58 -31.54
CA SER A 5 9.79 -1.78 -30.74
C SER A 5 10.07 -0.56 -29.86
N MET A 6 9.92 0.65 -30.40
CA MET A 6 10.09 1.88 -29.63
C MET A 6 9.10 1.99 -28.45
N PHE A 7 7.84 1.61 -28.66
CA PHE A 7 6.85 1.53 -27.58
C PHE A 7 7.27 0.54 -26.49
N GLN A 8 7.77 -0.64 -26.90
CA GLN A 8 8.21 -1.66 -25.97
C GLN A 8 9.41 -1.17 -25.14
N ASP A 9 10.41 -0.54 -25.78
CA ASP A 9 11.58 0.01 -25.10
C ASP A 9 11.19 1.04 -24.03
N VAL A 10 10.26 1.95 -24.35
CA VAL A 10 9.76 2.95 -23.39
C VAL A 10 8.99 2.30 -22.24
N ARG A 11 8.15 1.30 -22.54
CA ARG A 11 7.37 0.60 -21.51
C ARG A 11 8.28 -0.16 -20.54
N GLU A 12 9.26 -0.88 -21.07
CA GLU A 12 10.23 -1.63 -20.25
C GLU A 12 11.10 -0.69 -19.41
N ALA A 13 11.51 0.46 -19.96
CA ALA A 13 12.21 1.48 -19.19
C ALA A 13 11.34 2.02 -18.04
N MET A 14 10.05 2.24 -18.28
CA MET A 14 9.11 2.72 -17.26
C MET A 14 8.92 1.70 -16.12
N ASP A 15 8.73 0.44 -16.50
CA ASP A 15 8.60 -0.68 -15.56
C ASP A 15 9.90 -0.84 -14.75
N HIS A 16 11.06 -0.75 -15.41
CA HIS A 16 12.36 -0.80 -14.74
C HIS A 16 12.50 0.31 -13.70
N VAL A 17 12.20 1.56 -14.06
CA VAL A 17 12.32 2.70 -13.14
C VAL A 17 11.43 2.54 -11.90
N HIS A 18 10.24 1.96 -12.04
CA HIS A 18 9.30 1.74 -10.93
C HIS A 18 9.62 0.53 -10.06
N LEU A 19 10.14 -0.54 -10.65
CA LEU A 19 10.30 -1.84 -9.97
C LEU A 19 11.72 -2.06 -9.46
N LEU A 20 12.73 -1.60 -10.21
CA LEU A 20 14.15 -1.90 -9.97
C LEU A 20 15.02 -0.64 -9.86
N GLY A 21 14.57 0.48 -10.41
CA GLY A 21 15.28 1.75 -10.39
C GLY A 21 15.07 2.54 -9.09
N CYS A 22 15.52 3.80 -9.11
CA CYS A 22 15.56 4.66 -7.93
C CYS A 22 14.30 5.52 -7.70
N LEU A 23 13.22 5.33 -8.47
CA LEU A 23 12.06 6.23 -8.38
C LEU A 23 11.42 6.20 -6.99
N LYS A 24 11.16 5.00 -6.46
CA LYS A 24 10.58 4.84 -5.12
C LYS A 24 11.50 5.43 -4.05
N GLU A 25 12.78 5.11 -4.10
CA GLU A 25 13.80 5.64 -3.18
C GLU A 25 13.80 7.18 -3.17
N LYS A 26 13.94 7.82 -4.34
CA LYS A 26 13.93 9.29 -4.47
C LYS A 26 12.62 9.94 -4.05
N THR A 27 11.50 9.23 -4.22
CA THR A 27 10.20 9.70 -3.74
C THR A 27 10.16 9.70 -2.22
N LEU A 28 10.63 8.62 -1.59
CA LEU A 28 10.67 8.48 -0.13
C LEU A 28 11.67 9.45 0.53
N GLU A 29 12.74 9.85 -0.17
CA GLU A 29 13.71 10.86 0.30
C GLU A 29 13.09 12.27 0.44
N ASN A 30 12.00 12.58 -0.25
CA ASN A 30 11.35 13.89 -0.19
C ASN A 30 9.84 13.79 -0.43
N LEU A 31 9.16 13.18 0.54
CA LEU A 31 7.72 12.94 0.46
C LEU A 31 6.89 14.22 0.37
N GLU A 32 7.27 15.29 1.08
CA GLU A 32 6.57 16.59 1.04
C GLU A 32 6.52 17.20 -0.36
N LYS A 33 7.58 17.01 -1.15
CA LYS A 33 7.65 17.49 -2.53
C LYS A 33 6.75 16.69 -3.48
N TYR A 34 6.59 15.39 -3.23
CA TYR A 34 6.02 14.46 -4.22
C TYR A 34 4.66 13.89 -3.84
N VAL A 35 4.26 13.96 -2.58
CA VAL A 35 3.04 13.32 -2.05
C VAL A 35 2.18 14.38 -1.37
N VAL A 36 0.97 14.55 -1.87
CA VAL A 36 -0.03 15.41 -1.23
C VAL A 36 -0.48 14.77 0.08
N LYS A 37 -0.40 15.52 1.16
CA LYS A 37 -0.81 15.11 2.51
C LYS A 37 -2.02 15.92 2.94
N ASP A 38 -3.10 15.22 3.33
CA ASP A 38 -4.37 15.85 3.72
C ASP A 38 -4.79 15.38 5.13
N PRO A 39 -4.84 16.29 6.12
CA PRO A 39 -5.20 15.95 7.51
C PRO A 39 -6.63 15.42 7.67
N ARG A 40 -7.47 15.51 6.64
CA ARG A 40 -8.86 15.01 6.68
C ARG A 40 -8.96 13.50 6.40
N VAL A 41 -7.91 12.87 5.88
CA VAL A 41 -7.91 11.43 5.54
C VAL A 41 -8.13 10.54 6.78
N PRO A 42 -7.42 10.73 7.92
CA PRO A 42 -7.69 9.98 9.14
C PRO A 42 -9.13 10.12 9.66
N LEU A 43 -9.69 11.34 9.59
CA LEU A 43 -11.07 11.61 10.03
C LEU A 43 -12.08 10.85 9.17
N LEU A 44 -11.93 10.91 7.84
CA LEU A 44 -12.81 10.21 6.91
C LEU A 44 -12.81 8.70 7.16
N LEU A 45 -11.63 8.09 7.25
CA LEU A 45 -11.51 6.65 7.45
C LEU A 45 -12.04 6.21 8.81
N SER A 46 -11.89 7.04 9.85
CA SER A 46 -12.46 6.78 11.17
C SER A 46 -13.99 6.74 11.10
N ARG A 47 -14.62 7.72 10.46
CA ARG A 47 -16.08 7.76 10.27
C ARG A 47 -16.60 6.61 9.42
N MET A 48 -15.88 6.22 8.37
CA MET A 48 -16.25 5.04 7.58
C MET A 48 -16.26 3.76 8.42
N LYS A 49 -15.30 3.63 9.35
CA LYS A 49 -15.17 2.47 10.23
C LYS A 49 -16.24 2.40 11.33
N GLU A 50 -16.84 3.54 11.71
CA GLU A 50 -17.96 3.59 12.66
C GLU A 50 -19.22 2.92 12.10
N VAL A 51 -19.41 2.95 10.78
CA VAL A 51 -20.63 2.47 10.10
C VAL A 51 -20.40 1.25 9.20
N GLY A 52 -19.15 0.80 9.04
CA GLY A 52 -18.82 -0.28 8.13
C GLY A 52 -17.37 -0.75 8.26
N LYS A 53 -16.97 -1.64 7.34
CA LYS A 53 -15.59 -2.11 7.26
C LYS A 53 -14.82 -1.33 6.21
N VAL A 54 -13.54 -1.09 6.48
CA VAL A 54 -12.62 -0.37 5.59
C VAL A 54 -11.48 -1.30 5.21
N PHE A 55 -11.12 -1.36 3.93
CA PHE A 55 -9.99 -2.18 3.48
C PHE A 55 -9.07 -1.42 2.52
N LEU A 56 -7.81 -1.84 2.48
CA LEU A 56 -6.83 -1.40 1.49
C LEU A 56 -6.46 -2.60 0.61
N ALA A 57 -6.56 -2.43 -0.71
CA ALA A 57 -6.12 -3.40 -1.71
C ALA A 57 -5.25 -2.70 -2.75
N THR A 58 -3.93 -2.82 -2.67
CA THR A 58 -2.96 -2.08 -3.50
C THR A 58 -2.04 -3.01 -4.30
N ASN A 59 -1.57 -2.54 -5.47
CA ASN A 59 -0.59 -3.28 -6.29
C ASN A 59 0.84 -3.08 -5.77
N SER A 60 1.08 -2.06 -4.95
CA SER A 60 2.39 -1.80 -4.35
C SER A 60 2.78 -2.90 -3.36
N ASP A 61 4.08 -3.09 -3.18
CA ASP A 61 4.64 -3.92 -2.13
C ASP A 61 4.41 -3.32 -0.73
N TYR A 62 4.65 -4.12 0.31
CA TYR A 62 4.45 -3.69 1.69
C TYR A 62 5.35 -2.53 2.11
N ASN A 63 6.65 -2.58 1.80
CA ASN A 63 7.60 -1.59 2.32
C ASN A 63 7.29 -0.19 1.78
N TYR A 64 7.01 -0.09 0.48
CA TYR A 64 6.60 1.17 -0.12
C TYR A 64 5.24 1.63 0.41
N THR A 65 4.30 0.72 0.58
CA THR A 65 2.98 1.04 1.16
C THR A 65 3.11 1.56 2.59
N ASP A 66 3.91 0.91 3.44
CA ASP A 66 4.11 1.29 4.84
C ASP A 66 4.77 2.66 4.95
N ALA A 67 5.77 2.95 4.12
CA ALA A 67 6.43 4.26 4.11
C ALA A 67 5.47 5.39 3.69
N ILE A 68 4.74 5.21 2.58
CA ILE A 68 3.76 6.20 2.09
C ILE A 68 2.63 6.39 3.10
N MET A 69 2.05 5.29 3.60
CA MET A 69 0.93 5.37 4.54
C MET A 69 1.35 5.91 5.90
N THR A 70 2.58 5.66 6.36
CA THR A 70 3.10 6.30 7.57
C THR A 70 3.17 7.81 7.37
N TYR A 71 3.74 8.27 6.24
CA TYR A 71 3.78 9.70 5.93
C TYR A 71 2.38 10.34 5.84
N LEU A 72 1.42 9.67 5.18
CA LEU A 72 0.07 10.18 5.01
C LEU A 72 -0.72 10.33 6.33
N PHE A 73 -0.30 9.65 7.40
CA PHE A 73 -0.98 9.66 8.70
C PHE A 73 -0.16 10.33 9.81
N ASP A 74 1.05 10.80 9.50
CA ASP A 74 1.95 11.46 10.44
C ASP A 74 1.56 12.94 10.66
N PHE A 75 0.59 13.21 11.52
CA PHE A 75 0.11 14.57 11.79
C PHE A 75 0.44 15.02 13.21
N SER A 76 0.95 16.23 13.42
CA SER A 76 1.19 16.71 14.78
C SER A 76 -0.13 16.92 15.54
N ASP A 77 -0.10 16.93 16.89
CA ASP A 77 -1.30 17.11 17.74
C ASP A 77 -2.10 18.40 17.42
N GLY A 78 -1.49 19.37 16.71
CA GLY A 78 -2.15 20.60 16.25
C GLY A 78 -2.93 20.48 14.93
N ASP A 79 -2.68 19.44 14.13
CA ASP A 79 -3.23 19.33 12.76
C ASP A 79 -4.59 18.62 12.72
N THR A 80 -4.89 17.78 13.72
CA THR A 80 -6.13 16.99 13.80
C THR A 80 -6.66 16.89 15.24
N PRO A 81 -7.28 17.94 15.78
CA PRO A 81 -7.72 17.97 17.19
C PRO A 81 -8.78 16.90 17.54
N GLU A 82 -9.46 16.32 16.55
CA GLU A 82 -10.55 15.36 16.76
C GLU A 82 -10.12 13.89 16.72
N THR A 83 -8.91 13.56 16.23
CA THR A 83 -8.49 12.16 16.07
C THR A 83 -7.15 11.89 16.74
N PRO A 84 -7.10 11.04 17.78
CA PRO A 84 -5.83 10.66 18.39
C PRO A 84 -4.92 9.99 17.37
N GLN A 85 -3.63 10.34 17.41
CA GLN A 85 -2.60 9.69 16.61
C GLN A 85 -2.61 8.18 16.85
N ARG A 86 -2.68 7.42 15.76
CA ARG A 86 -2.61 5.96 15.79
C ARG A 86 -1.98 5.43 14.49
N PRO A 87 -1.37 4.23 14.49
CA PRO A 87 -0.77 3.68 13.28
C PRO A 87 -1.78 3.57 12.14
N TRP A 88 -1.37 3.91 10.91
CA TRP A 88 -2.22 3.90 9.72
C TRP A 88 -2.97 2.55 9.53
N ARG A 89 -2.32 1.44 9.89
CA ARG A 89 -2.88 0.08 9.80
C ARG A 89 -4.18 -0.08 10.59
N SER A 90 -4.33 0.63 11.72
CA SER A 90 -5.52 0.55 12.58
C SER A 90 -6.78 1.15 11.95
N TYR A 91 -6.64 1.95 10.89
CA TYR A 91 -7.77 2.51 10.15
C TYR A 91 -8.42 1.50 9.19
N PHE A 92 -7.80 0.33 8.98
CA PHE A 92 -8.28 -0.70 8.07
C PHE A 92 -8.62 -1.98 8.83
N ASP A 93 -9.69 -2.66 8.42
CA ASP A 93 -10.06 -3.99 8.89
C ASP A 93 -9.35 -5.09 8.09
N LEU A 94 -8.93 -4.78 6.86
CA LEU A 94 -8.17 -5.67 5.99
C LEU A 94 -7.17 -4.87 5.15
N ILE A 95 -5.94 -5.35 5.08
CA ILE A 95 -4.87 -4.75 4.27
C ILE A 95 -4.28 -5.83 3.37
N VAL A 96 -4.33 -5.59 2.06
CA VAL A 96 -3.78 -6.48 1.03
C VAL A 96 -2.87 -5.68 0.11
N VAL A 97 -1.61 -6.07 0.06
CA VAL A 97 -0.57 -5.54 -0.83
C VAL A 97 -0.31 -6.53 -1.98
N ASP A 98 0.49 -6.14 -2.97
CA ASP A 98 0.85 -6.99 -4.12
C ASP A 98 -0.38 -7.63 -4.83
N THR A 99 -1.50 -6.92 -4.89
CA THR A 99 -2.77 -7.50 -5.37
C THR A 99 -2.75 -7.89 -6.85
N ARG A 100 -1.84 -7.34 -7.66
CA ARG A 100 -1.73 -7.57 -9.11
C ARG A 100 -3.04 -7.33 -9.87
N LYS A 101 -3.83 -6.33 -9.48
CA LYS A 101 -5.00 -5.89 -10.26
C LYS A 101 -4.58 -5.59 -11.70
N PRO A 102 -5.36 -6.05 -12.72
CA PRO A 102 -6.72 -6.58 -12.59
C PRO A 102 -6.85 -8.09 -12.27
N LEU A 103 -5.75 -8.86 -12.27
CA LEU A 103 -5.77 -10.31 -12.03
C LEU A 103 -6.44 -10.68 -10.69
N PHE A 104 -6.31 -9.81 -9.69
CA PHE A 104 -6.99 -9.90 -8.39
C PHE A 104 -8.50 -10.18 -8.51
N PHE A 105 -9.19 -9.61 -9.50
CA PHE A 105 -10.64 -9.76 -9.66
C PHE A 105 -11.04 -10.98 -10.51
N ALA A 106 -10.06 -11.83 -10.86
CA ALA A 106 -10.25 -13.05 -11.63
C ALA A 106 -9.76 -14.25 -10.80
N GLU A 107 -8.76 -14.99 -11.28
CA GLU A 107 -8.16 -16.12 -10.55
C GLU A 107 -7.25 -15.71 -9.38
N GLY A 108 -6.84 -14.44 -9.32
CA GLY A 108 -5.97 -13.92 -8.27
C GLY A 108 -4.60 -14.59 -8.22
N THR A 109 -4.01 -14.57 -7.03
CA THR A 109 -2.74 -15.24 -6.73
C THR A 109 -2.80 -15.91 -5.37
N VAL A 110 -1.78 -16.71 -5.04
CA VAL A 110 -1.65 -17.33 -3.72
C VAL A 110 -1.68 -16.26 -2.63
N LEU A 111 -2.63 -16.38 -1.69
CA LEU A 111 -2.70 -15.52 -0.53
C LEU A 111 -1.55 -15.82 0.43
N ARG A 112 -0.78 -14.79 0.79
CA ARG A 112 0.33 -14.87 1.75
C ARG A 112 0.15 -13.85 2.86
N GLN A 113 0.85 -14.05 3.96
CA GLN A 113 0.92 -13.10 5.07
C GLN A 113 2.27 -12.38 5.05
N VAL A 114 2.26 -11.06 5.24
CA VAL A 114 3.48 -10.26 5.37
C VAL A 114 3.97 -10.30 6.82
N ASN A 115 5.27 -10.50 7.02
CA ASN A 115 5.94 -10.19 8.28
C ASN A 115 6.18 -8.67 8.31
N THR A 116 5.38 -7.94 9.08
CA THR A 116 5.40 -6.47 9.10
C THR A 116 6.68 -5.87 9.68
N ASP A 117 7.46 -6.64 10.43
CA ASP A 117 8.72 -6.17 11.04
C ASP A 117 9.87 -6.20 10.03
N THR A 118 9.79 -7.10 9.04
CA THR A 118 10.84 -7.30 8.03
C THR A 118 10.41 -6.91 6.62
N GLY A 119 9.11 -6.72 6.40
CA GLY A 119 8.49 -6.53 5.09
C GLY A 119 8.48 -7.74 4.17
N LYS A 120 8.97 -8.90 4.63
CA LYS A 120 9.05 -10.13 3.83
C LYS A 120 7.78 -10.95 3.93
N LEU A 121 7.49 -11.71 2.89
CA LEU A 121 6.39 -12.68 2.91
C LEU A 121 6.75 -13.88 3.79
N ARG A 122 5.82 -14.31 4.63
CA ARG A 122 5.92 -15.58 5.34
C ARG A 122 5.86 -16.73 4.33
N ILE A 123 6.58 -17.81 4.62
CA ILE A 123 6.63 -18.99 3.75
C ILE A 123 5.29 -19.71 3.82
N GLY A 124 4.79 -20.12 2.65
CA GLY A 124 3.53 -20.86 2.49
C GLY A 124 2.32 -20.00 2.16
N THR A 125 1.21 -20.68 1.88
CA THR A 125 -0.11 -20.07 1.70
C THR A 125 -0.75 -19.81 3.05
N TYR A 126 -1.36 -18.64 3.22
CA TYR A 126 -2.09 -18.33 4.44
C TYR A 126 -3.47 -18.98 4.44
N THR A 127 -3.78 -19.80 5.44
CA THR A 127 -5.07 -20.50 5.60
C THR A 127 -5.78 -20.18 6.92
N GLY A 128 -5.30 -19.17 7.65
CA GLY A 128 -5.86 -18.76 8.93
C GLY A 128 -7.07 -17.81 8.80
N PRO A 129 -7.75 -17.48 9.92
CA PRO A 129 -8.78 -16.46 9.95
C PRO A 129 -8.20 -15.05 9.78
N LEU A 130 -9.04 -14.06 9.45
CA LEU A 130 -8.61 -12.65 9.44
C LEU A 130 -8.10 -12.24 10.82
N GLN A 131 -6.88 -11.68 10.88
CA GLN A 131 -6.25 -11.21 12.11
C GLN A 131 -6.20 -9.68 12.13
N HIS A 132 -6.49 -9.10 13.30
CA HIS A 132 -6.44 -7.65 13.48
C HIS A 132 -5.01 -7.13 13.19
N CYS A 133 -4.92 -6.04 12.41
CA CYS A 133 -3.65 -5.42 11.97
C CYS A 133 -2.71 -6.33 11.15
N ALA A 134 -3.15 -7.53 10.74
CA ALA A 134 -2.38 -8.35 9.83
C ALA A 134 -2.41 -7.77 8.42
N VAL A 135 -1.32 -7.99 7.69
CA VAL A 135 -1.18 -7.57 6.30
C VAL A 135 -1.01 -8.80 5.43
N TYR A 136 -1.78 -8.84 4.34
CA TYR A 136 -1.79 -9.91 3.37
C TYR A 136 -1.16 -9.45 2.05
N SER A 137 -0.72 -10.41 1.26
CA SER A 137 -0.11 -10.18 -0.07
C SER A 137 -0.73 -11.13 -1.09
N GLY A 138 -1.03 -10.62 -2.28
CA GLY A 138 -1.68 -11.38 -3.33
C GLY A 138 -3.18 -11.62 -3.07
N GLY A 139 -3.63 -12.86 -3.23
CA GLY A 139 -5.05 -13.22 -3.11
C GLY A 139 -5.88 -12.93 -4.36
N GLY A 140 -7.19 -13.12 -4.24
CA GLY A 140 -8.24 -12.85 -5.22
C GLY A 140 -9.62 -13.09 -4.61
#